data_AF-A0A960N6L5-F1
#
_entry.id   AF-A0A960N6L5-F1
#
_cell.length_a   1.000
_cell.length_b   1.000
_cell.length_c   1.000
_cell.angle_alpha   90.00
_cell.angle_beta   90.00
_cell.angle_gamma   90.00
#
_symmetry.space_group_name_H-M   'P 1'
#
loop_
_entity.id
_entity.type
_entity.pdbx_description
1 polymer ?
#
loop_
_entity_poly.entity_id
_entity_poly.type
_entity_poly.pdbx_seq_one_letter_code
_entity_poly.pdbx_strand_id
1 'polypeptide(L)'
;TEILTFYSNFHSYRFIKDLMVIRMHHGLSAETLASINADFCDILKSGEFTCCAAHPEEANETHLLGMPRLSFRAKRGKAGRIRQLIDRINAAAPGVMPCQEKATEQG
;
A
#
# COMPACT_ATOMS: atom_id res chain seq x y z
N THR A 1 -18.35 22.89 -14.26
CA THR A 1 -17.06 22.46 -14.81
C THR A 1 -16.13 22.26 -13.63
N GLU A 2 -16.20 21.11 -12.97
CA GLU A 2 -15.37 20.83 -11.79
C GLU A 2 -14.63 19.52 -12.04
N ILE A 3 -13.32 19.67 -12.18
CA ILE A 3 -12.37 18.60 -12.46
C ILE A 3 -12.30 17.77 -11.17
N LEU A 4 -13.15 16.74 -11.09
CA LEU A 4 -12.99 15.63 -10.16
C LEU A 4 -11.70 14.92 -10.55
N THR A 5 -10.59 15.46 -10.07
CA THR A 5 -9.27 14.94 -10.36
C THR A 5 -9.23 13.52 -9.82
N PHE A 6 -9.37 12.58 -10.74
CA PHE A 6 -9.27 11.13 -10.60
C PHE A 6 -7.87 10.78 -10.09
N TYR A 7 -7.58 11.03 -8.83
CA TYR A 7 -6.40 10.44 -8.20
C TYR A 7 -6.75 9.06 -7.66
N SER A 8 -7.09 8.13 -8.57
CA SER A 8 -7.25 6.70 -8.25
C SER A 8 -5.88 6.05 -8.20
N ASN A 9 -5.04 6.44 -7.24
CA ASN A 9 -3.75 5.79 -7.05
C ASN A 9 -3.94 4.33 -6.59
N PHE A 10 -5.00 4.06 -5.84
CA PHE A 10 -5.44 2.73 -5.49
C PHE A 10 -5.95 1.94 -6.71
N HIS A 11 -5.38 0.76 -6.96
CA HIS A 11 -5.84 -0.16 -8.00
C HIS A 11 -6.65 -1.32 -7.42
N SER A 12 -6.05 -2.08 -6.52
CA SER A 12 -6.71 -3.23 -5.87
C SER A 12 -6.04 -3.54 -4.53
N TYR A 13 -6.67 -4.39 -3.71
CA TYR A 13 -6.00 -4.96 -2.54
C TYR A 13 -6.26 -6.46 -2.48
N ARG A 14 -5.37 -7.16 -1.78
CA ARG A 14 -5.52 -8.58 -1.46
C ARG A 14 -5.18 -8.82 0.00
N PHE A 15 -5.85 -9.78 0.60
CA PHE A 15 -5.50 -10.30 1.92
C PHE A 15 -4.69 -11.59 1.75
N ILE A 16 -3.52 -11.63 2.37
CA ILE A 16 -2.64 -12.79 2.47
C ILE A 16 -2.55 -13.15 3.95
N LYS A 17 -3.38 -14.10 4.40
CA LYS A 17 -3.53 -14.47 5.81
C LYS A 17 -3.92 -13.27 6.69
N ASP A 18 -2.96 -12.67 7.39
CA ASP A 18 -3.12 -11.51 8.28
C ASP A 18 -2.47 -10.24 7.70
N LEU A 19 -1.89 -10.33 6.51
CA LEU A 19 -1.26 -9.24 5.77
C LEU A 19 -2.24 -8.70 4.71
N MET A 20 -2.44 -7.39 4.68
CA MET A 20 -3.13 -6.69 3.62
C MET A 20 -2.09 -6.12 2.66
N VAL A 21 -2.25 -6.41 1.37
CA VAL A 21 -1.38 -5.91 0.31
C VAL A 21 -2.22 -5.05 -0.63
N ILE A 22 -1.94 -3.76 -0.67
CA ILE A 22 -2.58 -2.80 -1.56
C ILE A 22 -1.69 -2.61 -2.80
N ARG A 23 -2.26 -2.78 -3.99
CA ARG A 23 -1.62 -2.46 -5.27
C ARG A 23 -1.99 -1.03 -5.67
N MET A 24 -0.99 -0.26 -6.08
CA MET A 24 -1.14 1.14 -6.46
C MET A 24 -0.59 1.38 -7.87
N HIS A 25 -1.09 2.41 -8.55
CA HIS A 25 -0.58 2.85 -9.84
C HIS A 25 0.75 3.60 -9.71
N HIS A 26 0.91 4.37 -8.64
CA HIS A 26 2.08 5.19 -8.36
C HIS A 26 2.63 4.91 -6.95
N GLY A 27 3.96 5.02 -6.83
CA GLY A 27 4.64 4.92 -5.55
C GLY A 27 4.27 6.09 -4.64
N LEU A 28 4.41 5.89 -3.35
CA LEU A 28 4.28 6.96 -2.35
C LEU A 28 5.68 7.51 -2.06
N SER A 29 5.81 8.82 -1.82
CA SER A 29 7.07 9.41 -1.34
C SER A 29 7.41 8.94 0.08
N ALA A 30 8.68 9.10 0.51
CA ALA A 30 9.13 8.79 1.87
C ALA A 30 8.30 9.51 2.93
N GLU A 31 8.08 10.80 2.69
CA GLU A 31 7.36 11.69 3.59
C GLU A 31 5.90 11.26 3.73
N THR A 32 5.28 10.87 2.61
CA THR A 32 3.92 10.34 2.60
C THR A 32 3.84 9.02 3.36
N LEU A 33 4.76 8.08 3.11
CA LEU A 33 4.78 6.79 3.78
C LEU A 33 5.01 6.95 5.30
N ALA A 34 5.92 7.84 5.69
CA ALA A 34 6.18 8.16 7.09
C ALA A 34 4.94 8.79 7.76
N SER A 35 4.26 9.71 7.07
CA SER A 35 3.01 10.29 7.55
C SER A 35 1.91 9.25 7.70
N ILE A 36 1.79 8.32 6.74
CA ILE A 36 0.83 7.21 6.81
C ILE A 36 1.16 6.28 7.99
N ASN A 37 2.43 5.95 8.19
CA ASN A 37 2.88 5.16 9.35
C ASN A 37 2.53 5.84 10.67
N ALA A 38 2.70 7.17 10.77
CA ALA A 38 2.35 7.91 11.98
C ALA A 38 0.83 7.99 12.20
N ASP A 39 0.06 8.35 11.17
CA ASP A 39 -1.39 8.62 11.28
C ASP A 39 -2.24 7.34 11.41
N PHE A 40 -1.80 6.27 10.77
CA PHE A 40 -2.49 4.98 10.72
C PHE A 40 -1.79 3.88 11.54
N CYS A 41 -0.91 4.23 12.48
CA CYS A 41 -0.33 3.22 13.37
C CYS A 41 -1.40 2.45 14.18
N ASP A 42 -2.59 3.04 14.38
CA ASP A 42 -3.69 2.42 15.12
C ASP A 42 -4.31 1.22 14.39
N ILE A 43 -4.28 1.21 13.06
CA ILE A 43 -4.78 0.07 12.27
C ILE A 43 -3.76 -1.04 12.14
N LEU A 44 -2.49 -0.76 12.39
CA LEU A 44 -1.44 -1.76 12.34
C LEU A 44 -1.59 -2.71 13.54
N LYS A 45 -1.60 -4.00 13.24
CA LYS A 45 -1.59 -5.07 14.23
C LYS A 45 -0.19 -5.26 14.78
N SER A 46 0.81 -5.24 13.90
CA SER A 46 2.24 -5.33 14.21
C SER A 46 3.05 -4.95 12.97
N GLY A 47 4.20 -4.30 13.18
CA GLY A 47 5.08 -3.80 12.12
C GLY A 47 4.70 -2.40 11.64
N GLU A 48 5.05 -2.10 10.41
CA GLU A 48 4.88 -0.80 9.74
C GLU A 48 4.37 -1.00 8.31
N PHE A 49 3.85 0.06 7.69
CA PHE A 49 3.54 0.04 6.26
C PHE A 49 4.84 -0.06 5.48
N THR A 50 4.99 -1.16 4.74
CA THR A 50 6.18 -1.43 3.93
C THR A 50 5.81 -1.48 2.46
N CYS A 51 6.57 -0.79 1.61
CA CYS A 51 6.44 -0.94 0.17
C CYS A 51 7.17 -2.21 -0.27
N CYS A 52 6.47 -3.14 -0.92
CA CYS A 52 7.03 -4.40 -1.41
C CYS A 52 7.01 -4.47 -2.94
N ALA A 53 8.02 -5.13 -3.51
CA ALA A 53 8.02 -5.55 -4.90
C ALA A 53 7.07 -6.74 -5.12
N ALA A 54 6.89 -7.15 -6.38
CA ALA A 54 6.11 -8.33 -6.71
C ALA A 54 6.66 -9.57 -6.01
N HIS A 55 5.78 -10.30 -5.33
CA HIS A 55 6.15 -11.61 -4.78
C HIS A 55 6.38 -12.58 -5.95
N PRO A 56 7.35 -13.50 -5.87
CA PRO A 56 7.58 -14.51 -6.91
C PRO A 56 6.35 -15.40 -7.20
N GLU A 57 5.40 -15.49 -6.26
CA GLU A 57 4.12 -16.19 -6.48
C GLU A 57 3.16 -15.45 -7.46
N GLU A 58 3.42 -14.19 -7.79
CA GLU A 58 2.69 -13.41 -8.82
C GLU A 58 3.39 -13.41 -10.19
N ALA A 59 4.46 -14.21 -10.36
CA ALA A 59 5.25 -14.25 -11.60
C ALA A 59 4.45 -14.59 -12.87
N ASN A 60 3.25 -15.17 -12.71
CA ASN A 60 2.37 -15.51 -13.82
C ASN A 60 1.64 -14.28 -14.43
N GLU A 61 1.61 -13.13 -13.73
CA GLU A 61 0.99 -11.89 -14.21
C GLU A 61 2.05 -10.81 -14.44
N THR A 62 2.88 -10.99 -15.48
CA THR A 62 4.03 -10.15 -15.83
C THR A 62 3.70 -8.66 -15.95
N HIS A 63 2.48 -8.33 -16.38
CA HIS A 63 2.00 -6.96 -16.55
C HIS A 63 1.75 -6.22 -15.22
N LEU A 64 1.62 -6.96 -14.10
CA LEU A 64 1.36 -6.39 -12.77
C LEU A 64 2.61 -6.38 -11.89
N LEU A 65 3.74 -6.94 -12.36
CA LEU A 65 4.97 -7.04 -11.58
C LEU A 65 5.54 -5.65 -11.26
N GLY A 66 5.46 -4.71 -12.20
CA GLY A 66 6.02 -3.36 -12.06
C GLY A 66 5.21 -2.40 -11.19
N MET A 67 4.06 -2.81 -10.65
CA MET A 67 3.22 -1.93 -9.84
C MET A 67 3.70 -1.84 -8.38
N PRO A 68 3.80 -0.63 -7.80
CA PRO A 68 4.14 -0.46 -6.39
C PRO A 68 3.05 -1.06 -5.49
N ARG A 69 3.48 -1.82 -4.48
CA ARG A 69 2.58 -2.46 -3.51
C ARG A 69 2.88 -1.98 -2.11
N LEU A 70 1.84 -1.76 -1.31
CA LEU A 70 1.93 -1.43 0.11
C LEU A 70 1.40 -2.61 0.93
N SER A 71 2.29 -3.26 1.68
CA SER A 71 1.95 -4.37 2.56
C SER A 71 1.96 -3.95 4.03
N PHE A 72 0.92 -4.34 4.77
CA PHE A 72 0.82 -4.08 6.22
C PHE A 72 -0.12 -5.07 6.89
N ARG A 73 0.06 -5.31 8.20
CA ARG A 73 -0.82 -6.20 8.97
C ARG A 73 -1.96 -5.38 9.57
N ALA A 74 -3.17 -5.52 9.04
CA ALA A 74 -4.33 -4.76 9.51
C ALA A 74 -4.99 -5.45 10.73
N LYS A 75 -5.35 -4.66 11.75
CA LYS A 75 -6.22 -5.13 12.85
C LYS A 75 -7.64 -5.36 12.32
N ARG A 76 -8.25 -6.47 12.75
CA ARG A 76 -9.66 -6.78 12.48
C ARG A 76 -10.57 -5.70 13.11
N GLY A 77 -11.62 -5.30 12.41
CA GLY A 77 -12.60 -4.30 12.90
C GLY A 77 -12.26 -2.84 12.59
N LYS A 78 -11.19 -2.54 11.85
CA LYS A 78 -10.77 -1.16 11.48
C LYS A 78 -11.13 -0.77 10.04
N ALA A 79 -12.21 -1.32 9.49
CA ALA A 79 -12.60 -1.09 8.09
C ALA A 79 -12.77 0.41 7.74
N GLY A 80 -13.32 1.22 8.63
CA GLY A 80 -13.47 2.67 8.43
C GLY A 80 -12.13 3.41 8.34
N ARG A 81 -11.13 3.02 9.14
CA ARG A 81 -9.78 3.61 9.05
C ARG A 81 -9.02 3.13 7.83
N ILE A 82 -9.20 1.87 7.39
CA ILE A 82 -8.64 1.37 6.13
C ILE A 82 -9.18 2.19 4.95
N ARG A 83 -10.46 2.58 4.97
CA ARG A 83 -11.02 3.46 3.94
C ARG A 83 -10.35 4.83 3.93
N GLN A 84 -10.09 5.42 5.10
CA GLN A 84 -9.35 6.68 5.21
C GLN A 84 -7.89 6.56 4.74
N LEU A 85 -7.25 5.41 4.98
CA LEU A 85 -5.92 5.14 4.43
C LEU A 85 -5.94 5.14 2.90
N ILE A 86 -6.93 4.46 2.29
CA ILE A 86 -7.08 4.44 0.82
C ILE A 86 -7.31 5.86 0.29
N ASP A 87 -8.13 6.66 0.98
CA ASP A 87 -8.35 8.07 0.62
C ASP A 87 -7.05 8.88 0.69
N ARG A 88 -6.24 8.67 1.74
CA ARG A 88 -4.93 9.31 1.89
C ARG A 88 -3.93 8.90 0.80
N ILE A 89 -3.94 7.64 0.39
CA ILE A 89 -3.13 7.09 -0.70
C ILE A 89 -3.55 7.70 -2.04
N ASN A 90 -4.85 7.87 -2.24
CA ASN A 90 -5.41 8.53 -3.42
C ASN A 90 -5.06 10.02 -3.44
N ALA A 91 -5.12 10.70 -2.31
CA ALA A 91 -4.73 12.11 -2.18
C ALA A 91 -3.22 12.35 -2.14
N ALA A 92 -2.40 11.28 -2.06
CA ALA A 92 -0.96 11.41 -2.01
C ALA A 92 -0.40 11.79 -3.38
N ALA A 93 0.56 12.71 -3.38
CA ALA A 93 1.33 13.00 -4.59
C ALA A 93 2.13 11.75 -5.00
N PRO A 94 2.20 11.44 -6.31
CA PRO A 94 3.00 10.34 -6.81
C PRO A 94 4.47 10.59 -6.48
N GLY A 95 5.07 9.68 -5.71
CA GLY A 95 6.46 9.74 -5.27
C GLY A 95 7.27 8.61 -5.88
N VAL A 96 8.46 8.93 -6.40
CA VAL A 96 9.41 7.90 -6.85
C VAL A 96 10.15 7.34 -5.63
N MET A 97 9.54 6.35 -4.99
CA MET A 97 10.22 5.53 -3.99
C MET A 97 10.95 4.38 -4.69
N PRO A 98 12.25 4.17 -4.46
CA PRO A 98 12.90 2.95 -4.88
C PRO A 98 12.26 1.79 -4.10
N CYS A 99 11.66 0.87 -4.85
CA CYS A 99 11.10 -0.39 -4.37
C CYS A 99 12.18 -1.10 -3.53
N GLN A 100 12.13 -1.02 -2.19
CA GLN A 100 13.15 -1.63 -1.35
C GLN A 100 12.93 -3.14 -1.31
N GLU A 101 13.91 -3.84 -1.85
CA GLU A 101 14.06 -5.29 -1.87
C GLU A 101 14.31 -5.82 -0.45
N LYS A 102 13.23 -6.02 0.31
CA LYS A 102 13.27 -6.82 1.54
C LYS A 102 12.02 -7.69 1.59
N ALA A 103 12.08 -8.79 0.85
CA ALA A 103 11.35 -9.99 1.22
C ALA A 103 11.92 -10.45 2.57
N THR A 104 11.31 -10.02 3.67
CA THR A 104 11.60 -10.65 4.97
C THR A 104 10.61 -11.78 5.17
N GLU A 105 11.07 -12.96 4.77
CA GLU A 105 10.70 -14.27 5.26
C GLU A 105 10.13 -14.27 6.68
N GLN A 106 8.92 -14.78 6.85
CA GLN A 106 8.41 -15.30 8.14
C GLN A 106 7.35 -16.37 7.75
N GLY A 107 7.65 -17.66 7.74
CA GLY A 107 8.05 -18.50 8.88
C GLY A 107 6.94 -19.51 9.11
#